data_AF-A0A1G5VV48-F1
#
_entry.id   AF-A0A1G5VV48-F1
#
_cell.length_a   1.000
_cell.length_b   1.000
_cell.length_c   1.000
_cell.angle_alpha   90.00
_cell.angle_beta   90.00
_cell.angle_gamma   90.00
#
_symmetry.space_group_name_H-M   'P 1'
#
loop_
_entity.id
_entity.type
_entity.pdbx_description
1 polymer ?
#
loop_
_entity_poly.entity_id
_entity_poly.type
_entity_poly.pdbx_seq_one_letter_code
_entity_poly.pdbx_strand_id
1 'polypeptide(L)'
;MQKKIISMALSAALLLSGSAYADWISGNSASLTIPSGDSSIMMDLADTPILVTLKEQTPGKADVTFEPGTDAPFTLKDIPVQLFKGKAKTSPDSLNISIVPIINSGNGRTFYLIETGDADGCILVSYHNGTFTKAFEASSVPGNWKDANIAITAKKLVLDLIDSKGAVTEYQLAYDKKSNTFYPVPMQVEI
;
A
#
# COMPACT_ATOMS: atom_id res chain seq x y z
N MET A 1 19.50 -51.95 6.33
CA MET A 1 18.56 -50.92 5.80
C MET A 1 18.24 -49.94 6.91
N GLN A 2 18.67 -48.69 6.76
CA GLN A 2 18.41 -47.59 7.68
C GLN A 2 16.96 -47.08 7.50
N LYS A 3 16.25 -46.78 8.59
CA LYS A 3 15.12 -45.86 8.60
C LYS A 3 15.28 -44.90 9.78
N LYS A 4 15.81 -43.71 9.47
CA LYS A 4 15.81 -42.54 10.37
C LYS A 4 14.40 -41.97 10.36
N ILE A 5 13.71 -41.98 11.50
CA ILE A 5 12.50 -41.16 11.69
C ILE A 5 12.96 -39.90 12.41
N ILE A 6 13.16 -38.84 11.63
CA ILE A 6 13.39 -37.50 12.16
C ILE A 6 12.02 -36.98 12.55
N SER A 7 11.72 -36.97 13.85
CA SER A 7 10.57 -36.25 14.40
C SER A 7 10.90 -34.76 14.33
N MET A 8 10.27 -34.05 13.41
CA MET A 8 10.37 -32.61 13.26
C MET A 8 9.33 -31.99 14.20
N ALA A 9 9.76 -31.55 15.38
CA ALA A 9 8.90 -30.84 16.33
C ALA A 9 8.52 -29.48 15.74
N LEU A 10 7.26 -29.32 15.34
CA LEU A 10 6.68 -28.06 14.89
C LEU A 10 6.55 -27.13 16.12
N SER A 11 7.57 -26.32 16.39
CA SER A 11 7.48 -25.27 17.41
C SER A 11 6.68 -24.11 16.85
N ALA A 12 5.37 -24.10 17.08
CA ALA A 12 4.55 -22.92 16.93
C ALA A 12 4.95 -21.90 18.00
N ALA A 13 5.87 -20.99 17.65
CA ALA A 13 6.16 -19.84 18.49
C ALA A 13 4.96 -18.88 18.44
N LEU A 14 4.06 -19.02 19.41
CA LEU A 14 3.09 -17.99 19.76
C LEU A 14 3.86 -16.77 20.30
N LEU A 15 4.27 -15.89 19.38
CA LEU A 15 4.70 -14.54 19.74
C LEU A 15 3.45 -13.76 20.16
N LEU A 16 3.10 -13.83 21.43
CA LEU A 16 2.24 -12.83 22.07
C LEU A 16 3.06 -11.53 22.21
N SER A 17 3.33 -10.86 21.09
CA SER A 17 3.72 -9.46 21.15
C SER A 17 2.48 -8.69 21.58
N GLY A 18 2.48 -8.18 22.82
CA GLY A 18 1.44 -7.27 23.30
C GLY A 18 1.25 -6.15 22.29
N SER A 19 0.16 -6.20 21.54
CA SER A 19 -0.23 -5.15 20.61
C SER A 19 -0.70 -3.97 21.43
N ALA A 20 0.23 -3.06 21.76
CA ALA A 20 -0.16 -1.67 21.90
C ALA A 20 -0.76 -1.29 20.55
N TYR A 21 -2.09 -1.33 20.45
CA TYR A 21 -2.82 -0.87 19.28
C TYR A 21 -2.35 0.56 19.03
N ALA A 22 -1.58 0.76 17.96
CA ALA A 22 -1.19 2.10 17.56
C ALA A 22 -2.47 2.84 17.16
N ASP A 23 -2.67 4.06 17.63
CA ASP A 23 -3.76 4.84 17.07
C ASP A 23 -3.35 5.31 15.67
N TRP A 24 -4.09 4.91 14.65
CA TRP A 24 -3.81 5.28 13.26
C TRP A 24 -4.67 6.47 12.86
N ILE A 25 -4.03 7.50 12.30
CA ILE A 25 -4.67 8.74 11.89
C ILE A 25 -4.50 8.89 10.37
N SER A 26 -5.61 9.07 9.66
CA SER A 26 -5.57 9.46 8.25
C SER A 26 -5.27 10.95 8.13
N GLY A 27 -4.29 11.30 7.30
CA GLY A 27 -4.08 12.66 6.83
C GLY A 27 -4.99 13.01 5.65
N ASN A 28 -4.78 14.20 5.10
CA ASN A 28 -5.49 14.66 3.90
C ASN A 28 -5.01 13.88 2.67
N SER A 29 -5.94 13.22 1.99
CA SER A 29 -5.66 12.51 0.75
C SER A 29 -5.39 13.49 -0.40
N ALA A 30 -4.43 13.16 -1.25
CA ALA A 30 -4.23 13.80 -2.54
C ALA A 30 -4.61 12.81 -3.65
N SER A 31 -5.44 13.26 -4.59
CA SER A 31 -5.73 12.50 -5.81
C SER A 31 -5.04 13.18 -6.98
N LEU A 32 -4.30 12.39 -7.76
CA LEU A 32 -3.67 12.83 -8.98
C LEU A 32 -4.44 12.25 -10.16
N THR A 33 -5.07 13.11 -10.94
CA THR A 33 -5.72 12.76 -12.21
C THR A 33 -4.86 13.24 -13.37
N ILE A 34 -4.49 12.33 -14.27
CA ILE A 34 -3.56 12.60 -15.37
C ILE A 34 -4.29 12.56 -16.69
N PRO A 35 -4.28 13.60 -17.51
CA PRO A 35 -4.57 13.48 -18.93
C PRO A 35 -3.46 12.63 -19.59
N SER A 36 -3.79 11.56 -20.33
CA SER A 36 -2.86 10.60 -20.96
C SER A 36 -1.46 11.17 -21.24
N GLY A 37 -0.44 10.67 -20.52
CA GLY A 37 0.92 11.23 -20.51
C GLY A 37 1.57 11.29 -19.12
N ASP A 38 2.66 12.04 -19.01
CA ASP A 38 3.42 12.24 -17.76
C ASP A 38 2.83 13.42 -16.99
N SER A 39 2.66 13.30 -15.68
CA SER A 39 2.23 14.42 -14.83
C SER A 39 2.92 14.38 -13.49
N SER A 40 3.14 15.56 -12.92
CA SER A 40 3.75 15.71 -11.61
C SER A 40 2.98 16.72 -10.77
N ILE A 41 2.95 16.49 -9.47
CA ILE A 41 2.36 17.38 -8.49
C ILE A 41 3.29 17.48 -7.29
N MET A 42 3.45 18.69 -6.77
CA MET A 42 4.12 18.88 -5.49
C MET A 42 3.12 18.53 -4.39
N MET A 43 3.47 17.58 -3.54
CA MET A 43 2.68 17.18 -2.39
C MET A 43 3.47 17.46 -1.11
N ASP A 44 2.82 18.06 -0.12
CA ASP A 44 3.40 18.19 1.21
C ASP A 44 3.32 16.82 1.92
N LEU A 45 4.37 16.03 1.77
CA LEU A 45 4.52 14.71 2.39
C LEU A 45 5.63 14.79 3.44
N ALA A 46 5.38 14.33 4.67
CA ALA A 46 6.33 14.34 5.78
C ALA A 46 6.89 15.75 6.05
N ASP A 47 6.00 16.72 6.06
CA ASP A 47 6.31 18.14 6.30
C ASP A 47 7.35 18.71 5.32
N THR A 48 7.52 18.07 4.15
CA THR A 48 8.43 18.48 3.08
C THR A 48 7.69 18.45 1.74
N PRO A 49 7.93 19.42 0.84
CA PRO A 49 7.41 19.36 -0.51
C PRO A 49 8.12 18.23 -1.30
N ILE A 50 7.39 17.18 -1.62
CA ILE A 50 7.85 16.04 -2.41
C ILE A 50 7.20 16.12 -3.79
N LEU A 51 8.02 16.06 -4.84
CA LEU A 51 7.51 15.97 -6.19
C LEU A 51 7.08 14.52 -6.45
N VAL A 52 5.79 14.33 -6.70
CA VAL A 52 5.23 13.03 -7.08
C VAL A 52 4.94 13.06 -8.56
N THR A 53 5.63 12.20 -9.31
CA THR A 53 5.49 12.06 -10.75
C THR A 53 4.82 10.73 -11.06
N LEU A 54 3.82 10.74 -11.92
CA LEU A 54 3.16 9.54 -12.41
C LEU A 54 3.29 9.52 -13.93
N LYS A 55 3.84 8.40 -14.43
CA LYS A 55 4.27 8.23 -15.82
C LYS A 55 3.60 7.01 -16.43
N GLU A 56 2.70 7.22 -17.38
CA GLU A 56 2.06 6.13 -18.12
C GLU A 56 3.12 5.27 -18.84
N GLN A 57 3.07 3.96 -18.62
CA GLN A 57 3.91 2.99 -19.34
C GLN A 57 3.14 2.38 -20.50
N THR A 58 1.92 1.92 -20.21
CA THR A 58 0.96 1.35 -21.15
C THR A 58 -0.45 1.67 -20.67
N PRO A 59 -1.48 1.58 -21.52
CA PRO A 59 -2.85 1.86 -21.10
C PRO A 59 -3.24 1.05 -19.84
N GLY A 60 -3.57 1.77 -18.76
CA GLY A 60 -3.94 1.18 -17.47
C GLY A 60 -2.78 0.83 -16.53
N LYS A 61 -1.53 1.17 -16.87
CA LYS A 61 -0.35 1.00 -16.00
C LYS A 61 0.55 2.23 -16.00
N ALA A 62 1.03 2.60 -14.83
CA ALA A 62 1.90 3.76 -14.68
C ALA A 62 2.97 3.57 -13.59
N ASP A 63 4.11 4.23 -13.77
CA ASP A 63 5.15 4.32 -12.77
C ASP A 63 4.87 5.50 -11.84
N VAL A 64 4.86 5.28 -10.52
CA VAL A 64 4.73 6.34 -9.50
C VAL A 64 6.11 6.62 -8.93
N THR A 65 6.63 7.83 -9.11
CA THR A 65 7.95 8.24 -8.61
C THR A 65 7.82 9.32 -7.56
N PHE A 66 8.47 9.12 -6.41
CA PHE A 66 8.60 10.07 -5.32
C PHE A 66 9.99 10.68 -5.34
N GLU A 67 10.09 12.00 -5.47
CA GLU A 67 11.34 12.73 -5.59
C GLU A 67 11.50 13.69 -4.40
N PRO A 68 12.25 13.30 -3.35
CA PRO A 68 12.45 14.13 -2.15
C PRO A 68 13.44 15.29 -2.35
N GLY A 69 14.05 15.43 -3.53
CA GLY A 69 14.98 16.51 -3.88
C GLY A 69 16.39 16.36 -3.32
N THR A 70 16.55 15.82 -2.12
CA THR A 70 17.86 15.59 -1.48
C THR A 70 18.40 14.17 -1.66
N ASP A 71 17.48 13.21 -1.83
CA ASP A 71 17.79 11.78 -1.88
C ASP A 71 17.34 11.17 -3.22
N ALA A 72 17.74 9.91 -3.44
CA ALA A 72 17.41 9.19 -4.66
C ALA A 72 15.89 9.04 -4.83
N PRO A 73 15.36 9.25 -6.06
CA PRO A 73 13.96 8.97 -6.36
C PRO A 73 13.59 7.53 -6.04
N PHE A 74 12.39 7.34 -5.50
CA PHE A 74 11.80 6.02 -5.29
C PHE A 74 10.67 5.81 -6.28
N THR A 75 10.76 4.74 -7.08
CA THR A 75 9.74 4.44 -8.10
C THR A 75 9.04 3.13 -7.81
N LEU A 76 7.70 3.19 -7.75
CA LEU A 76 6.83 2.04 -7.90
C LEU A 76 6.57 1.81 -9.39
N LYS A 77 6.85 0.61 -9.88
CA LYS A 77 6.79 0.26 -11.30
C LYS A 77 5.47 -0.40 -11.67
N ASP A 78 4.97 -0.08 -12.87
CA ASP A 78 3.85 -0.79 -13.51
C ASP A 78 2.57 -0.88 -12.64
N ILE A 79 2.30 0.15 -11.84
CA ILE A 79 1.16 0.19 -10.94
C ILE A 79 -0.14 0.24 -11.76
N PRO A 80 -1.10 -0.68 -11.52
CA PRO A 80 -2.38 -0.66 -12.22
C PRO A 80 -3.13 0.61 -11.83
N VAL A 81 -3.64 1.33 -12.82
CA VAL A 81 -4.34 2.60 -12.64
C VAL A 81 -5.62 2.59 -13.45
N GLN A 82 -6.70 3.12 -12.88
CA GLN A 82 -7.98 3.14 -13.56
C GLN A 82 -7.94 4.13 -14.74
N LEU A 83 -8.18 3.61 -15.94
CA LEU A 83 -8.29 4.40 -17.16
C LEU A 83 -9.71 4.93 -17.35
N PHE A 84 -9.88 6.24 -17.18
CA PHE A 84 -11.11 6.96 -17.46
C PHE A 84 -11.06 7.50 -18.87
N LYS A 85 -11.86 6.93 -19.77
CA LYS A 85 -11.91 7.39 -21.15
C LYS A 85 -12.51 8.77 -21.28
N GLY A 86 -11.89 9.60 -22.12
CA GLY A 86 -12.43 10.90 -22.47
C GLY A 86 -13.87 10.78 -23.02
N LYS A 87 -14.80 11.61 -22.50
CA LYS A 87 -16.21 11.58 -22.95
C LYS A 87 -16.39 12.03 -24.40
N ALA A 88 -15.45 12.83 -24.93
CA ALA A 88 -15.41 13.27 -26.32
C ALA A 88 -14.13 12.76 -27.00
N LYS A 89 -14.15 12.63 -28.33
CA LYS A 89 -12.99 12.17 -29.13
C LYS A 89 -11.73 13.04 -28.96
N THR A 90 -11.89 14.27 -28.48
CA THR A 90 -10.81 15.24 -28.21
C THR A 90 -10.44 15.33 -26.72
N SER A 91 -11.17 14.66 -25.83
CA SER A 91 -10.83 14.61 -24.42
C SER A 91 -9.73 13.57 -24.22
N PRO A 92 -8.61 13.93 -23.55
CA PRO A 92 -7.61 12.94 -23.20
C PRO A 92 -8.23 11.91 -22.26
N ASP A 93 -7.81 10.66 -22.39
CA ASP A 93 -8.06 9.66 -21.36
C ASP A 93 -7.38 10.09 -20.07
N SER A 94 -7.82 9.59 -18.92
CA SER A 94 -7.18 9.93 -17.66
C SER A 94 -6.93 8.77 -16.72
N LEU A 95 -5.85 8.89 -15.95
CA LEU A 95 -5.44 7.92 -14.94
C LEU A 95 -5.60 8.55 -13.56
N ASN A 96 -6.11 7.79 -12.58
CA ASN A 96 -6.23 8.27 -11.20
C ASN A 96 -5.45 7.39 -10.23
N ILE A 97 -4.76 8.05 -9.31
CA ILE A 97 -4.18 7.46 -8.10
C ILE A 97 -4.54 8.31 -6.89
N SER A 98 -4.85 7.65 -5.77
CA SER A 98 -4.99 8.29 -4.47
C SER A 98 -3.74 8.03 -3.64
N ILE A 99 -3.25 9.07 -2.97
CA ILE A 99 -2.17 8.98 -1.98
C ILE A 99 -2.72 9.50 -0.65
N VAL A 100 -2.79 8.64 0.35
CA VAL A 100 -3.34 8.94 1.67
C VAL A 100 -2.25 8.82 2.73
N PRO A 101 -1.88 9.92 3.42
CA PRO A 101 -0.98 9.83 4.55
C PRO A 101 -1.63 9.07 5.72
N ILE A 102 -0.89 8.17 6.35
CA ILE A 102 -1.30 7.39 7.51
C ILE A 102 -0.24 7.59 8.59
N ILE A 103 -0.66 8.12 9.74
CA ILE A 103 0.23 8.45 10.85
C ILE A 103 0.00 7.45 11.97
N ASN A 104 1.09 6.84 12.45
CA ASN A 104 1.10 6.06 13.67
C ASN A 104 1.28 6.99 14.86
N SER A 105 0.23 7.24 15.63
CA SER A 105 0.27 8.16 16.78
C SER A 105 1.26 7.73 17.86
N GLY A 106 1.50 6.42 17.99
CA GLY A 106 2.34 5.85 19.03
C GLY A 106 3.84 6.08 18.83
N ASN A 107 4.27 6.40 17.60
CA ASN A 107 5.67 6.68 17.30
C ASN A 107 5.91 7.83 16.30
N GLY A 108 4.85 8.51 15.85
CA GLY A 108 4.90 9.62 14.90
C GLY A 108 5.31 9.23 13.49
N ARG A 109 5.39 7.94 13.15
CA ARG A 109 5.78 7.50 11.80
C ARG A 109 4.64 7.71 10.81
N THR A 110 4.98 8.29 9.66
CA THR A 110 4.07 8.48 8.54
C THR A 110 4.33 7.47 7.44
N PHE A 111 3.26 6.88 6.94
CA PHE A 111 3.20 6.03 5.76
C PHE A 111 2.30 6.70 4.73
N TYR A 112 2.43 6.33 3.47
CA TYR A 112 1.59 6.78 2.38
C TYR A 112 0.95 5.57 1.75
N LEU A 113 -0.38 5.54 1.81
CA LEU A 113 -1.19 4.55 1.14
C LEU A 113 -1.46 5.02 -0.27
N ILE A 114 -0.92 4.26 -1.22
CA ILE A 114 -1.25 4.37 -2.63
C ILE A 114 -2.43 3.46 -2.90
N GLU A 115 -3.50 4.00 -3.47
CA GLU A 115 -4.71 3.26 -3.83
C GLU A 115 -5.15 3.57 -5.25
N THR A 116 -5.35 2.51 -6.03
CA THR A 116 -5.93 2.58 -7.38
C THR A 116 -7.21 1.76 -7.53
N GLY A 117 -7.57 0.99 -6.50
CA GLY A 117 -8.68 0.05 -6.47
C GLY A 117 -8.31 -1.38 -6.88
N ASP A 118 -7.11 -1.59 -7.44
CA ASP A 118 -6.58 -2.91 -7.80
C ASP A 118 -5.67 -3.45 -6.68
N ALA A 119 -5.59 -4.77 -6.53
CA ALA A 119 -4.73 -5.41 -5.53
C ALA A 119 -3.22 -5.11 -5.74
N ASP A 120 -2.76 -5.02 -6.98
CA ASP A 120 -1.38 -4.63 -7.31
C ASP A 120 -1.15 -3.11 -7.14
N GLY A 121 -2.21 -2.33 -6.96
CA GLY A 121 -2.18 -0.88 -6.75
C GLY A 121 -2.58 -0.43 -5.35
N CYS A 122 -2.59 -1.34 -4.37
CA CYS A 122 -2.79 -1.06 -2.95
C CYS A 122 -1.47 -1.26 -2.19
N ILE A 123 -0.73 -0.18 -1.97
CA ILE A 123 0.67 -0.21 -1.52
C ILE A 123 0.87 0.79 -0.37
N LEU A 124 1.54 0.37 0.70
CA LEU A 124 2.05 1.28 1.72
C LEU A 124 3.52 1.59 1.43
N VAL A 125 3.84 2.88 1.37
CA VAL A 125 5.21 3.39 1.27
C VAL A 125 5.54 4.10 2.57
N SER A 126 6.72 3.83 3.13
CA SER A 126 7.24 4.59 4.27
C SER A 126 8.19 5.67 3.79
N TYR A 127 8.24 6.79 4.51
CA TYR A 127 9.28 7.80 4.34
C TYR A 127 9.98 8.03 5.67
N HIS A 128 11.30 7.85 5.68
CA HIS A 128 12.09 8.05 6.88
C HIS A 128 13.51 8.49 6.49
N ASN A 129 14.01 9.55 7.14
CA ASN A 129 15.34 10.10 6.92
C ASN A 129 15.64 10.35 5.43
N GLY A 130 14.72 11.00 4.71
CA GLY A 130 14.89 11.34 3.29
C GLY A 130 14.63 10.17 2.33
N THR A 131 14.49 8.95 2.83
CA THR A 131 14.36 7.75 1.98
C THR A 131 12.94 7.21 1.98
N PHE A 132 12.41 6.99 0.78
CA PHE A 132 11.18 6.24 0.56
C PHE A 132 11.46 4.74 0.41
N THR A 133 10.63 3.89 1.01
CA THR A 133 10.71 2.44 0.85
C THR A 133 9.32 1.82 0.81
N LYS A 134 9.15 0.71 0.06
CA LYS A 134 7.92 -0.08 0.09
C LYS A 134 7.78 -0.76 1.45
N ALA A 135 6.72 -0.48 2.18
CA ALA A 135 6.43 -1.05 3.50
C ALA A 135 5.45 -2.22 3.44
N PHE A 136 4.55 -2.24 2.45
CA PHE A 136 3.60 -3.32 2.20
C PHE A 136 3.00 -3.22 0.79
N GLU A 137 2.54 -4.33 0.24
CA GLU A 137 1.86 -4.44 -1.05
C GLU A 137 0.79 -5.53 -0.93
N ALA A 138 -0.46 -5.22 -1.26
CA ALA A 138 -1.58 -6.13 -1.04
C ALA A 138 -1.44 -7.44 -1.85
N SER A 139 -0.86 -7.39 -3.05
CA SER A 139 -0.59 -8.59 -3.85
C SER A 139 0.50 -9.50 -3.30
N SER A 140 1.24 -9.09 -2.26
CA SER A 140 2.14 -9.99 -1.53
C SER A 140 1.40 -11.05 -0.70
N VAL A 141 0.09 -10.87 -0.47
CA VAL A 141 -0.75 -11.83 0.25
C VAL A 141 -1.14 -12.98 -0.69
N PRO A 142 -0.84 -14.25 -0.35
CA PRO A 142 -1.16 -15.38 -1.23
C PRO A 142 -2.66 -15.45 -1.58
N GLY A 143 -2.96 -15.55 -2.87
CA GLY A 143 -4.33 -15.66 -3.38
C GLY A 143 -4.45 -15.07 -4.79
N ASN A 144 -5.66 -15.12 -5.35
CA ASN A 144 -5.99 -14.52 -6.64
C ASN A 144 -6.92 -13.34 -6.39
N TRP A 145 -6.34 -12.22 -5.96
CA TRP A 145 -7.06 -11.01 -5.60
C TRP A 145 -7.19 -10.10 -6.82
N LYS A 146 -8.37 -9.52 -6.99
CA LYS A 146 -8.68 -8.58 -8.07
C LYS A 146 -8.57 -7.16 -7.57
N ASP A 147 -9.26 -6.87 -6.46
CA ASP A 147 -9.34 -5.53 -5.89
C ASP A 147 -8.81 -5.56 -4.45
N ALA A 148 -8.30 -4.43 -3.97
CA ALA A 148 -7.90 -4.27 -2.57
C ALA A 148 -8.12 -2.84 -2.08
N ASN A 149 -8.42 -2.71 -0.78
CA ASN A 149 -8.49 -1.43 -0.09
C ASN A 149 -7.95 -1.56 1.33
N ILE A 150 -7.45 -0.46 1.89
CA ILE A 150 -7.05 -0.42 3.30
C ILE A 150 -7.93 0.57 4.05
N ALA A 151 -8.83 0.04 4.88
CA ALA A 151 -9.60 0.86 5.81
C ALA A 151 -8.74 1.29 7.00
N ILE A 152 -8.57 2.60 7.14
CA ILE A 152 -7.85 3.22 8.25
C ILE A 152 -8.84 3.49 9.37
N THR A 153 -8.72 2.74 10.46
CA THR A 153 -9.49 3.00 11.68
C THR A 153 -8.57 3.49 12.78
N ALA A 154 -9.13 4.17 13.78
CA ALA A 154 -8.34 4.63 14.92
C ALA A 154 -7.51 3.51 15.55
N LYS A 155 -7.94 2.24 15.56
CA LYS A 155 -7.23 1.15 16.27
C LYS A 155 -6.44 0.20 15.37
N LYS A 156 -6.78 0.14 14.09
CA LYS A 156 -6.26 -0.87 13.15
C LYS A 156 -6.28 -0.36 11.71
N LEU A 157 -5.33 -0.85 10.94
CA LEU A 157 -5.40 -0.84 9.48
C LEU A 157 -5.98 -2.18 9.06
N VAL A 158 -7.11 -2.15 8.36
CA VAL A 158 -7.78 -3.36 7.85
C VAL A 158 -7.57 -3.41 6.35
N LEU A 159 -6.95 -4.48 5.89
CA LEU A 159 -6.84 -4.80 4.46
C LEU A 159 -8.01 -5.68 4.07
N ASP A 160 -8.78 -5.22 3.09
CA ASP A 160 -9.80 -6.00 2.43
C ASP A 160 -9.24 -6.48 1.09
N LEU A 161 -9.18 -7.80 0.89
CA LEU A 161 -8.82 -8.41 -0.39
C LEU A 161 -10.06 -9.01 -1.02
N ILE A 162 -10.32 -8.62 -2.28
CA ILE A 162 -11.55 -8.97 -2.99
C ILE A 162 -11.19 -9.86 -4.17
N ASP A 163 -11.77 -11.05 -4.23
CA ASP A 163 -11.55 -11.96 -5.35
C ASP A 163 -12.36 -11.58 -6.60
N SER A 164 -12.11 -12.26 -7.72
CA SER A 164 -12.85 -12.03 -8.98
C SER A 164 -14.37 -12.27 -8.91
N LYS A 165 -14.86 -12.93 -7.85
CA LYS A 165 -16.29 -13.19 -7.59
C LYS A 165 -16.88 -12.18 -6.61
N GLY A 166 -16.09 -11.23 -6.10
CA GLY A 166 -16.50 -10.24 -5.11
C GLY A 166 -16.49 -10.75 -3.67
N ALA A 167 -15.89 -11.91 -3.39
CA ALA A 167 -15.74 -12.40 -2.02
C ALA A 167 -14.64 -11.61 -1.32
N VAL A 168 -14.94 -11.11 -0.12
CA VAL A 168 -14.02 -10.30 0.70
C VAL A 168 -13.32 -11.18 1.73
N THR A 169 -12.00 -11.04 1.83
CA THR A 169 -11.18 -11.61 2.90
C THR A 169 -10.48 -10.48 3.64
N GLU A 170 -10.74 -10.36 4.94
CA GLU A 170 -10.21 -9.28 5.77
C GLU A 170 -8.95 -9.71 6.55
N TYR A 171 -7.97 -8.82 6.59
CA TYR A 171 -6.76 -8.95 7.38
C TYR A 171 -6.52 -7.69 8.20
N GLN A 172 -6.01 -7.85 9.42
CA GLN A 172 -5.39 -6.73 10.11
C GLN A 172 -3.95 -6.59 9.62
N LEU A 173 -3.54 -5.39 9.20
CA LEU A 173 -2.14 -5.10 8.96
C LEU A 173 -1.43 -4.82 10.28
N ALA A 174 -0.57 -5.75 10.68
CA ALA A 174 0.27 -5.61 11.86
C ALA A 174 1.59 -4.91 11.48
N TYR A 175 1.94 -3.87 12.22
CA TYR A 175 3.17 -3.10 12.00
C TYR A 175 4.37 -3.73 12.72
N ASP A 176 5.40 -4.10 11.97
CA ASP A 176 6.69 -4.51 12.52
C ASP A 176 7.63 -3.30 12.63
N LYS A 177 7.85 -2.86 13.87
CA LYS A 177 8.75 -1.74 14.20
C LYS A 177 10.21 -1.99 13.82
N LYS A 178 10.65 -3.26 13.75
CA LYS A 178 12.06 -3.60 13.48
C LYS A 178 12.39 -3.44 12.01
N SER A 179 11.53 -3.93 11.13
CA SER A 179 11.69 -3.84 9.68
C SER A 179 11.08 -2.59 9.08
N ASN A 180 10.23 -1.86 9.83
CA ASN A 180 9.42 -0.75 9.34
C ASN A 180 8.45 -1.17 8.23
N THR A 181 7.94 -2.40 8.29
CA THR A 181 7.01 -2.98 7.30
C THR A 181 5.70 -3.42 7.97
N PHE A 182 4.72 -3.80 7.15
CA PHE A 182 3.50 -4.43 7.62
C PHE A 182 3.41 -5.88 7.13
N TYR A 183 2.67 -6.70 7.88
CA TYR A 183 2.29 -8.05 7.46
C TYR A 183 0.81 -8.30 7.78
N PRO A 184 0.12 -9.09 6.95
CA PRO A 184 -1.29 -9.39 7.15
C PRO A 184 -1.47 -10.44 8.25
N VAL A 185 -2.42 -10.20 9.15
CA VAL A 185 -2.86 -11.16 10.17
C VAL A 185 -4.34 -11.45 9.91
N PRO A 186 -4.72 -12.72 9.68
CA PRO A 186 -6.12 -13.07 9.47
C PRO A 186 -6.97 -12.57 10.64
N MET A 187 -8.05 -11.85 10.35
CA MET A 187 -9.02 -11.49 11.37
C MET A 187 -9.83 -12.74 11.71
N GLN A 188 -9.80 -13.18 12.96
CA GLN A 188 -10.66 -14.27 13.40
C GLN A 188 -12.11 -13.80 13.36
N VAL A 189 -12.98 -14.59 12.74
CA VAL A 189 -14.42 -14.45 12.91
C VAL A 189 -14.72 -14.89 14.34
N GLU A 190 -15.12 -13.97 15.21
CA GLU A 190 -15.73 -14.35 16.49
C GLU A 190 -17.00 -15.15 16.15
N ILE A 191 -17.00 -16.44 16.49
CA ILE A 191 -18.14 -17.36 16.34
C ILE A 191 -19.02 -17.25 17.58
#